data_AF-A0A452CC24-F1
#
_entry.id   AF-A0A452CC24-F1
#
_cell.length_a   1.000
_cell.length_b   1.000
_cell.length_c   1.000
_cell.angle_alpha   90.00
_cell.angle_beta   90.00
_cell.angle_gamma   90.00
#
_symmetry.space_group_name_H-M   'P 1'
#
loop_
_entity.id
_entity.type
_entity.pdbx_description
1 polymer ?
#
loop_
_entity_poly.entity_id
_entity_poly.type
_entity_poly.pdbx_seq_one_letter_code
_entity_poly.pdbx_strand_id
1 'polypeptide(L)'
;MWNWLRLVKDSVSEKTIGLMRMQFWKKTVDDVYCDSPPHQPVAIELWKAVKRHNLTKRWLMKIIDEREKNLDDKAYRNIQELENYAENTQSSLLYLTLEILGIKDLHADHAASHIGKAQGIVTCLRATPYHGSRRRVFLPMDICMLHGVSQEDFLRKSQDKNVRDVVYDMASQAHLHLKHVVFCIQGGFNQPRIV
;
A
#
# COMPACT_ATOMS: atom_id res chain seq x y z
N MET A 1 -7.60 -9.48 10.07
CA MET A 1 -6.69 -8.52 10.73
C MET A 1 -6.46 -7.25 9.88
N TRP A 2 -6.03 -7.38 8.61
CA TRP A 2 -5.77 -6.25 7.70
C TRP A 2 -6.97 -5.38 7.31
N ASN A 3 -8.19 -5.93 7.37
CA ASN A 3 -9.39 -5.14 7.08
C ASN A 3 -9.57 -3.99 8.07
N TRP A 4 -9.18 -4.09 9.33
CA TRP A 4 -9.48 -3.03 10.32
C TRP A 4 -8.66 -1.75 10.12
N LEU A 5 -7.34 -1.84 9.92
CA LEU A 5 -6.50 -0.68 9.59
C LEU A 5 -6.88 -0.04 8.25
N ARG A 6 -7.23 -0.87 7.26
CA ARG A 6 -7.69 -0.39 5.95
C ARG A 6 -9.04 0.33 6.04
N LEU A 7 -9.95 -0.19 6.86
CA LEU A 7 -11.29 0.34 7.05
C LEU A 7 -11.33 1.56 7.97
N VAL A 8 -10.26 1.93 8.70
CA VAL A 8 -10.30 3.16 9.54
C VAL A 8 -10.72 4.37 8.71
N LYS A 9 -10.18 4.52 7.50
CA LYS A 9 -10.55 5.60 6.58
C LYS A 9 -12.00 5.52 6.09
N ASP A 10 -12.52 4.32 5.89
CA ASP A 10 -13.88 4.09 5.36
C ASP A 10 -14.96 4.03 6.45
N SER A 11 -14.58 3.80 7.71
CA SER A 11 -15.48 3.58 8.86
C SER A 11 -15.55 4.76 9.81
N VAL A 12 -14.80 5.82 9.53
CA VAL A 12 -14.73 7.01 10.39
C VAL A 12 -15.09 8.24 9.56
N SER A 13 -16.17 8.90 9.95
CA SER A 13 -16.62 10.16 9.36
C SER A 13 -15.83 11.37 9.87
N GLU A 14 -15.25 11.29 11.07
CA GLU A 14 -14.51 12.39 11.70
C GLU A 14 -13.00 12.11 11.77
N LYS A 15 -12.19 13.00 11.17
CA LYS A 15 -10.72 12.88 11.13
C LYS A 15 -10.11 12.62 12.51
N THR A 16 -10.60 13.29 13.55
CA THR A 16 -10.13 13.17 14.93
C THR A 16 -10.21 11.72 15.42
N ILE A 17 -11.34 11.05 15.18
CA ILE A 17 -11.53 9.64 15.56
C ILE A 17 -10.59 8.73 14.77
N GLY A 18 -10.33 9.07 13.50
CA GLY A 18 -9.38 8.34 12.65
C GLY A 18 -7.97 8.42 13.22
N LEU A 19 -7.53 9.61 13.61
CA LEU A 19 -6.24 9.85 14.27
C LEU A 19 -6.12 9.10 15.59
N MET A 20 -7.15 9.14 16.45
CA MET A 20 -7.16 8.38 17.70
C MET A 20 -6.98 6.88 17.46
N ARG A 21 -7.64 6.32 16.44
CA ARG A 21 -7.47 4.91 16.06
C ARG A 21 -6.06 4.61 15.54
N MET A 22 -5.45 5.50 14.76
CA MET A 22 -4.06 5.31 14.32
C MET A 22 -3.09 5.34 15.49
N GLN A 23 -3.26 6.28 16.43
CA GLN A 23 -2.44 6.37 17.65
C GLN A 23 -2.60 5.13 18.53
N PHE A 24 -3.83 4.60 18.66
CA PHE A 24 -4.07 3.33 19.33
C PHE A 24 -3.24 2.20 18.71
N TRP A 25 -3.22 2.09 17.37
CA TRP A 25 -2.45 1.04 16.69
C TRP A 25 -0.94 1.25 16.79
N LYS A 26 -0.44 2.49 16.75
CA LYS A 26 0.98 2.78 16.99
C LYS A 26 1.40 2.27 18.36
N LYS A 27 0.66 2.67 19.40
CA LYS A 27 0.89 2.21 20.76
C LYS A 27 0.79 0.69 20.87
N THR A 28 -0.20 0.07 20.24
CA THR A 28 -0.35 -1.39 20.23
C THR A 28 0.88 -2.08 19.65
N VAL A 29 1.45 -1.55 18.55
CA VAL A 29 2.70 -2.07 17.98
C VAL A 29 3.86 -1.83 18.93
N ASP A 30 3.97 -0.67 19.57
CA ASP A 30 5.00 -0.44 20.59
C ASP A 30 4.92 -1.46 21.73
N ASP A 31 3.73 -1.64 22.31
CA ASP A 31 3.45 -2.55 23.42
C ASP A 31 3.73 -4.03 23.05
N VAL A 32 3.38 -4.43 21.82
CA VAL A 32 3.72 -5.76 21.28
C VAL A 32 5.23 -6.00 21.27
N TYR A 33 6.03 -5.00 20.87
CA TYR A 33 7.50 -5.15 20.83
C TYR A 33 8.16 -4.98 22.20
N CYS A 34 7.42 -4.49 23.20
CA CYS A 34 7.83 -4.41 24.60
C CYS A 34 7.33 -5.60 25.45
N ASP A 35 6.86 -6.69 24.82
CA ASP A 35 6.35 -7.89 25.52
C ASP A 35 5.14 -7.66 26.42
N SER A 36 4.34 -6.64 26.11
CA SER A 36 3.14 -6.29 26.85
C SER A 36 1.94 -6.05 25.92
N PRO A 37 1.56 -7.01 25.05
CA PRO A 37 0.46 -6.79 24.11
C PRO A 37 -0.86 -6.51 24.86
N PRO A 38 -1.68 -5.56 24.39
CA PRO A 38 -2.99 -5.34 24.98
C PRO A 38 -3.86 -6.60 24.84
N HIS A 39 -4.85 -6.76 25.73
CA HIS A 39 -5.79 -7.89 25.76
C HIS A 39 -6.83 -7.85 24.62
N GLN A 40 -6.36 -7.65 23.39
CA GLN A 40 -7.14 -7.74 22.17
C GLN A 40 -6.67 -8.96 21.38
N PRO A 41 -7.58 -9.84 20.90
CA PRO A 41 -7.18 -11.06 20.20
C PRO A 41 -6.21 -10.80 19.05
N VAL A 42 -6.44 -9.72 18.30
CA VAL A 42 -5.56 -9.31 17.20
C VAL A 42 -4.14 -8.94 17.66
N ALA A 43 -4.02 -8.19 18.74
CA ALA A 43 -2.72 -7.77 19.26
C ALA A 43 -1.93 -8.95 19.86
N ILE A 44 -2.64 -9.87 20.53
CA ILE A 44 -2.06 -11.10 21.08
C ILE A 44 -1.51 -11.98 19.95
N GLU A 45 -2.27 -12.20 18.88
CA GLU A 45 -1.80 -13.00 17.75
C GLU A 45 -0.66 -12.31 16.98
N LEU A 46 -0.69 -10.97 16.85
CA LEU A 46 0.42 -10.22 16.29
C LEU A 46 1.69 -10.41 17.13
N TRP A 47 1.60 -10.33 18.47
CA TRP A 47 2.73 -10.58 19.37
C TRP A 47 3.31 -11.98 19.20
N LYS A 48 2.47 -13.02 19.15
CA LYS A 48 2.92 -14.39 18.87
C LYS A 48 3.66 -14.49 17.54
N ALA A 49 3.14 -13.85 16.49
CA ALA A 49 3.78 -13.85 15.16
C ALA A 49 5.12 -13.10 15.17
N VAL A 50 5.19 -11.93 15.81
CA VAL A 50 6.42 -11.15 15.98
C VAL A 50 7.50 -11.98 16.68
N LYS A 51 7.15 -12.68 17.77
CA LYS A 51 8.07 -13.56 18.49
C LYS A 51 8.51 -14.76 17.67
N ARG A 52 7.58 -15.41 16.97
CA ARG A 52 7.87 -16.63 16.21
C ARG A 52 8.75 -16.37 14.99
N HIS A 53 8.55 -15.24 14.30
CA HIS A 53 9.19 -14.96 13.02
C HIS A 53 10.21 -13.81 13.08
N ASN A 54 10.43 -13.21 14.25
CA ASN A 54 11.31 -12.07 14.46
C ASN A 54 11.00 -10.92 13.47
N LEU A 55 9.72 -10.56 13.37
CA LEU A 55 9.24 -9.56 12.42
C LEU A 55 9.84 -8.19 12.71
N THR A 56 10.14 -7.43 11.66
CA THR A 56 10.72 -6.10 11.80
C THR A 56 9.64 -5.06 12.11
N LYS A 57 9.75 -4.41 13.28
CA LYS A 57 8.83 -3.36 13.76
C LYS A 57 8.60 -2.25 12.73
N ARG A 58 9.67 -1.86 12.03
CA ARG A 58 9.67 -0.76 11.06
C ARG A 58 8.60 -0.92 9.98
N TRP A 59 8.37 -2.15 9.48
CA TRP A 59 7.39 -2.39 8.42
C TRP A 59 5.95 -2.17 8.91
N LEU A 60 5.63 -2.62 10.13
CA LEU A 60 4.34 -2.39 10.76
C LEU A 60 4.09 -0.90 11.00
N MET A 61 5.09 -0.19 11.53
CA MET A 61 4.99 1.25 11.78
C MET A 61 4.82 2.06 10.49
N LYS A 62 5.58 1.73 9.43
CA LYS A 62 5.42 2.35 8.11
C LYS A 62 3.98 2.28 7.59
N ILE A 63 3.33 1.11 7.73
CA ILE A 63 1.93 0.93 7.29
C ILE A 63 1.00 1.86 8.06
N ILE A 64 1.17 1.98 9.38
CA ILE A 64 0.32 2.83 10.22
C ILE A 64 0.55 4.30 9.91
N ASP A 65 1.81 4.74 9.86
CA ASP A 65 2.20 6.12 9.56
C ASP A 65 1.67 6.57 8.20
N GLU A 66 1.82 5.73 7.18
CA GLU A 66 1.37 6.08 5.83
C GLU A 66 -0.16 6.12 5.73
N ARG A 67 -0.87 5.24 6.45
CA ARG A 67 -2.34 5.29 6.52
C ARG A 67 -2.85 6.49 7.30
N GLU A 68 -2.14 6.92 8.34
CA GLU A 68 -2.46 8.13 9.10
C GLU A 68 -2.35 9.37 8.20
N LYS A 69 -1.25 9.53 7.46
CA LYS A 69 -1.08 10.62 6.48
C LYS A 69 -2.20 10.64 5.44
N ASN A 70 -2.69 9.46 5.04
CA ASN A 70 -3.74 9.32 4.03
C ASN A 70 -5.16 9.66 4.53
N LEU A 71 -5.35 9.95 5.83
CA LEU A 71 -6.62 10.44 6.38
C LEU A 71 -6.99 11.84 5.88
N ASP A 72 -6.04 12.61 5.34
CA ASP A 72 -6.26 13.95 4.80
C ASP A 72 -6.98 13.98 3.44
N ASP A 73 -7.24 12.81 2.83
CA ASP A 73 -7.85 12.69 1.50
C ASP A 73 -7.16 13.50 0.38
N LYS A 74 -5.87 13.79 0.54
CA LYS A 74 -5.07 14.47 -0.47
C LYS A 74 -4.93 13.58 -1.72
N ALA A 75 -5.20 14.16 -2.88
CA ALA A 75 -4.88 13.54 -4.16
C ALA A 75 -3.35 13.45 -4.32
N TYR A 76 -2.88 12.43 -5.03
CA TYR A 76 -1.46 12.30 -5.34
C TYR A 76 -1.08 13.33 -6.39
N ARG A 77 0.03 14.04 -6.17
CA ARG A 77 0.57 15.01 -7.12
C ARG A 77 1.12 14.34 -8.36
N ASN A 78 1.76 13.19 -8.17
CA ASN A 78 2.37 12.41 -9.23
C ASN A 78 2.31 10.90 -8.97
N ILE A 79 2.67 10.11 -9.97
CA ILE A 79 2.71 8.65 -9.86
C ILE A 79 3.68 8.17 -8.77
N GLN A 80 4.80 8.86 -8.56
CA GLN A 80 5.78 8.50 -7.53
C GLN A 80 5.21 8.60 -6.11
N GLU A 81 4.30 9.54 -5.83
CA GLU A 81 3.62 9.58 -4.54
C GLU A 81 2.69 8.38 -4.33
N LEU A 82 1.99 7.93 -5.37
CA LEU A 82 1.17 6.73 -5.31
C LEU A 82 2.05 5.48 -5.12
N GLU A 83 3.19 5.39 -5.82
CA GLU A 83 4.17 4.32 -5.64
C GLU A 83 4.78 4.33 -4.23
N ASN A 84 5.12 5.50 -3.68
CA ASN A 84 5.65 5.63 -2.32
C ASN A 84 4.62 5.22 -1.26
N TYR A 85 3.34 5.61 -1.46
CA TYR A 85 2.25 5.13 -0.63
C TYR A 85 2.15 3.60 -0.68
N ALA A 86 2.25 3.03 -1.89
CA ALA A 86 2.18 1.60 -2.09
C ALA A 86 3.38 0.85 -1.47
N GLU A 87 4.58 1.42 -1.57
CA GLU A 87 5.80 0.92 -0.97
C GLU A 87 5.69 0.85 0.56
N ASN A 88 5.20 1.92 1.18
CA ASN A 88 5.06 1.97 2.62
C ASN A 88 3.88 1.15 3.16
N THR A 89 2.95 0.71 2.30
CA THR A 89 1.78 -0.08 2.72
C THR A 89 1.77 -1.51 2.17
N GLN A 90 1.53 -1.71 0.87
CA GLN A 90 1.53 -3.04 0.25
C GLN A 90 2.92 -3.70 0.30
N SER A 91 4.00 -3.01 -0.09
CA SER A 91 5.35 -3.63 -0.07
C SER A 91 5.80 -3.96 1.35
N SER A 92 5.55 -3.06 2.33
CA SER A 92 5.78 -3.36 3.76
C SER A 92 5.14 -4.66 4.24
N LEU A 93 3.93 -4.99 3.76
CA LEU A 93 3.30 -6.28 4.08
C LEU A 93 4.00 -7.46 3.40
N LEU A 94 4.44 -7.27 2.16
CA LEU A 94 5.18 -8.31 1.44
C LEU A 94 6.54 -8.56 2.10
N TYR A 95 7.25 -7.54 2.58
CA TYR A 95 8.48 -7.71 3.38
C TYR A 95 8.23 -8.51 4.65
N LEU A 96 7.17 -8.19 5.40
CA LEU A 96 6.76 -8.99 6.57
C LEU A 96 6.41 -10.44 6.18
N THR A 97 5.84 -10.64 4.99
CA THR A 97 5.53 -11.99 4.49
C THR A 97 6.80 -12.77 4.15
N LEU A 98 7.81 -12.13 3.53
CA LEU A 98 9.12 -12.72 3.31
C LEU A 98 9.80 -13.10 4.64
N GLU A 99 9.72 -12.24 5.66
CA GLU A 99 10.23 -12.53 7.01
C GLU A 99 9.54 -13.74 7.64
N ILE A 100 8.20 -13.85 7.52
CA ILE A 100 7.44 -15.02 8.00
C ILE A 100 7.91 -16.31 7.33
N LEU A 101 8.19 -16.24 6.02
CA LEU A 101 8.69 -17.36 5.22
C LEU A 101 10.19 -17.64 5.44
N GLY A 102 10.89 -16.82 6.21
CA GLY A 102 12.34 -16.95 6.43
C GLY A 102 13.19 -16.62 5.21
N ILE A 103 12.64 -15.90 4.23
CA ILE A 103 13.34 -15.51 3.00
C ILE A 103 14.13 -14.24 3.27
N LYS A 104 15.45 -14.31 3.08
CA LYS A 104 16.37 -13.17 3.18
C LYS A 104 17.17 -13.08 1.88
N ASP A 105 16.61 -12.41 0.89
CA ASP A 105 17.18 -12.32 -0.44
C ASP A 105 16.87 -10.96 -1.06
N LEU A 106 17.90 -10.30 -1.60
CA LEU A 106 17.78 -8.96 -2.16
C LEU A 106 16.88 -8.94 -3.40
N HIS A 107 16.91 -9.99 -4.22
CA HIS A 107 16.05 -10.08 -5.40
C HIS A 107 14.59 -10.28 -5.01
N ALA A 108 14.32 -11.05 -3.95
CA ALA A 108 13.00 -11.21 -3.35
C ALA A 108 12.47 -9.88 -2.78
N ASP A 109 13.31 -9.09 -2.11
CA ASP A 109 12.93 -7.76 -1.61
C ASP A 109 12.63 -6.80 -2.77
N HIS A 110 13.48 -6.75 -3.80
CA HIS A 110 13.19 -5.94 -4.99
C HIS A 110 11.90 -6.39 -5.69
N ALA A 111 11.68 -7.70 -5.82
CA ALA A 111 10.44 -8.24 -6.38
C ALA A 111 9.23 -7.83 -5.52
N ALA A 112 9.32 -7.93 -4.19
CA ALA A 112 8.26 -7.50 -3.27
C ALA A 112 7.95 -5.99 -3.41
N SER A 113 8.97 -5.14 -3.55
CA SER A 113 8.79 -3.70 -3.82
C SER A 113 7.98 -3.46 -5.10
N HIS A 114 8.39 -4.07 -6.22
CA HIS A 114 7.70 -3.90 -7.50
C HIS A 114 6.29 -4.49 -7.48
N ILE A 115 6.08 -5.67 -6.85
CA ILE A 115 4.74 -6.25 -6.69
C ILE A 115 3.84 -5.31 -5.87
N GLY A 116 4.33 -4.79 -4.75
CA GLY A 116 3.55 -3.90 -3.89
C GLY A 116 3.15 -2.61 -4.60
N LYS A 117 4.06 -1.99 -5.35
CA LYS A 117 3.78 -0.81 -6.18
C LYS A 117 2.75 -1.09 -7.28
N ALA A 118 2.91 -2.18 -8.04
CA ALA A 118 1.95 -2.60 -9.05
C ALA A 118 0.55 -2.82 -8.43
N GLN A 119 0.48 -3.53 -7.30
CA GLN A 119 -0.78 -3.76 -6.57
C GLN A 119 -1.40 -2.46 -6.06
N GLY A 120 -0.60 -1.50 -5.59
CA GLY A 120 -1.05 -0.18 -5.16
C GLY A 120 -1.69 0.60 -6.29
N ILE A 121 -1.03 0.67 -7.45
CA ILE A 121 -1.55 1.36 -8.65
C ILE A 121 -2.86 0.72 -9.13
N VAL A 122 -2.90 -0.60 -9.27
CA VAL A 122 -4.12 -1.33 -9.69
C VAL A 122 -5.25 -1.15 -8.67
N THR A 123 -4.93 -1.14 -7.37
CA THR A 123 -5.92 -0.90 -6.32
C THR A 123 -6.50 0.52 -6.42
N CYS A 124 -5.66 1.53 -6.66
CA CYS A 124 -6.09 2.90 -6.88
C CYS A 124 -7.06 2.98 -8.08
N LEU A 125 -6.66 2.44 -9.23
CA LEU A 125 -7.49 2.39 -10.44
C LEU A 125 -8.84 1.71 -10.22
N ARG A 126 -8.84 0.53 -9.60
CA ARG A 126 -10.07 -0.23 -9.32
C ARG A 126 -10.98 0.49 -8.32
N ALA A 127 -10.41 1.28 -7.43
CA ALA A 127 -11.16 2.03 -6.42
C ALA A 127 -11.75 3.34 -6.95
N THR A 128 -11.37 3.80 -8.15
CA THR A 128 -11.87 5.06 -8.75
C THR A 128 -13.39 5.16 -8.75
N PRO A 129 -14.19 4.16 -9.19
CA PRO A 129 -15.65 4.28 -9.17
C PRO A 129 -16.23 4.39 -7.75
N TYR A 130 -15.62 3.68 -6.79
CA TYR A 130 -16.02 3.70 -5.39
C TYR A 130 -15.75 5.07 -4.76
N HIS A 131 -14.55 5.61 -4.93
CA HIS A 131 -14.20 6.95 -4.45
C HIS A 131 -14.99 8.05 -5.16
N GLY A 132 -15.22 7.90 -6.47
CA GLY A 132 -16.03 8.82 -7.26
C GLY A 132 -17.46 8.94 -6.74
N SER A 133 -18.09 7.82 -6.34
CA SER A 133 -19.43 7.85 -5.71
C SER A 133 -19.48 8.63 -4.38
N ARG A 134 -18.32 8.87 -3.75
CA ARG A 134 -18.15 9.67 -2.53
C ARG A 134 -17.52 11.04 -2.81
N ARG A 135 -17.52 11.48 -4.07
CA ARG A 135 -16.93 12.75 -4.52
C ARG A 135 -15.44 12.88 -4.19
N ARG A 136 -14.68 11.78 -4.26
CA ARG A 136 -13.22 11.77 -4.07
C ARG A 136 -12.53 11.16 -5.28
N VAL A 137 -11.38 11.71 -5.66
CA VAL A 137 -10.52 11.18 -6.73
C VAL A 137 -9.08 11.14 -6.22
N PHE A 138 -8.47 9.96 -6.29
CA PHE A 138 -7.10 9.72 -5.82
C PHE A 138 -6.15 9.35 -6.95
N LEU A 139 -6.48 9.69 -8.20
CA LEU A 139 -5.59 9.46 -9.33
C LEU A 139 -4.46 10.51 -9.32
N PRO A 140 -3.24 10.15 -9.76
CA PRO A 140 -2.15 11.10 -9.92
C PRO A 140 -2.52 12.28 -10.82
N MET A 141 -2.34 13.48 -10.31
CA MET A 141 -2.76 14.71 -10.98
C MET A 141 -1.93 15.02 -12.23
N ASP A 142 -0.64 14.70 -12.23
CA ASP A 142 0.25 14.83 -13.39
C ASP A 142 -0.24 14.04 -14.61
N ILE A 143 -0.67 12.78 -14.43
CA ILE A 143 -1.20 11.94 -15.50
C ILE A 143 -2.56 12.48 -15.96
N CYS A 144 -3.43 12.91 -15.03
CA CYS A 144 -4.70 13.52 -15.41
C CYS A 144 -4.48 14.78 -16.27
N MET A 145 -3.56 15.65 -15.86
CA MET A 145 -3.20 16.86 -16.57
C MET A 145 -2.58 16.58 -17.95
N LEU A 146 -1.73 15.55 -18.06
CA LEU A 146 -1.11 15.13 -19.33
C LEU A 146 -2.15 14.85 -20.41
N HIS A 147 -3.29 14.28 -20.03
CA HIS A 147 -4.40 13.95 -20.94
C HIS A 147 -5.52 15.00 -20.96
N GLY A 148 -5.34 16.14 -20.29
CA GLY A 148 -6.36 17.19 -20.20
C GLY A 148 -7.64 16.75 -19.49
N VAL A 149 -7.54 15.80 -18.56
CA VAL A 149 -8.67 15.24 -17.81
C VAL A 149 -8.74 15.90 -16.42
N SER A 150 -9.92 16.38 -16.07
CA SER A 150 -10.19 16.93 -14.74
C SER A 150 -10.63 15.83 -13.76
N GLN A 151 -10.57 16.12 -12.45
CA GLN A 151 -11.17 15.21 -11.46
C GLN A 151 -12.68 15.06 -11.66
N GLU A 152 -13.35 16.11 -12.15
CA GLU A 152 -14.80 16.09 -12.38
C GLU A 152 -15.20 15.06 -13.45
N ASP A 153 -14.37 14.83 -14.46
CA ASP A 153 -14.62 13.82 -15.50
C ASP A 153 -14.74 12.41 -14.88
N PHE A 154 -13.90 12.11 -13.89
CA PHE A 154 -14.01 10.85 -13.13
C PHE A 154 -15.23 10.81 -12.21
N LEU A 155 -15.61 11.93 -11.60
CA LEU A 155 -16.81 12.03 -10.76
C LEU A 155 -18.10 11.81 -11.58
N ARG A 156 -18.14 12.33 -12.80
CA ARG A 156 -19.24 12.14 -13.77
C ARG A 156 -19.19 10.79 -14.48
N LYS A 157 -18.17 9.96 -14.22
CA LYS A 157 -17.93 8.66 -14.89
C LYS A 157 -17.85 8.80 -16.42
N SER A 158 -17.21 9.88 -16.89
CA SER A 158 -17.00 10.11 -18.32
C SER A 158 -16.33 8.89 -18.97
N GLN A 159 -16.75 8.59 -20.20
CA GLN A 159 -16.24 7.50 -21.02
C GLN A 159 -15.37 8.00 -22.17
N ASP A 160 -14.97 9.27 -22.13
CA ASP A 160 -14.17 9.93 -23.15
C ASP A 160 -12.82 9.25 -23.35
N LYS A 161 -12.27 9.39 -24.55
CA LYS A 161 -10.99 8.80 -24.92
C LYS A 161 -9.89 9.21 -23.92
N ASN A 162 -9.82 10.49 -23.55
CA ASN A 162 -8.79 11.00 -22.64
C ASN A 162 -8.86 10.36 -21.25
N VAL A 163 -10.07 10.06 -20.73
CA VAL A 163 -10.23 9.35 -19.45
C VAL A 163 -9.69 7.92 -19.55
N ARG A 164 -9.92 7.25 -20.68
CA ARG A 164 -9.36 5.91 -20.95
C ARG A 164 -7.84 5.95 -21.09
N ASP A 165 -7.31 7.01 -21.70
CA ASP A 165 -5.86 7.20 -21.86
C ASP A 165 -5.17 7.40 -20.49
N VAL A 166 -5.78 8.13 -19.54
CA VAL A 166 -5.28 8.19 -18.14
C VAL A 166 -5.25 6.80 -17.48
N VAL A 167 -6.34 6.04 -17.61
CA VAL A 167 -6.42 4.68 -17.06
C VAL A 167 -5.37 3.77 -17.70
N TYR A 168 -5.16 3.89 -19.01
CA TYR A 168 -4.18 3.14 -19.76
C TYR A 168 -2.75 3.44 -19.32
N ASP A 169 -2.40 4.72 -19.13
CA ASP A 169 -1.07 5.12 -18.68
C ASP A 169 -0.77 4.60 -17.27
N MET A 170 -1.71 4.73 -16.34
CA MET A 170 -1.56 4.16 -15.01
C MET A 170 -1.45 2.62 -15.03
N ALA A 171 -2.27 1.95 -15.84
CA ALA A 171 -2.19 0.50 -16.00
C ALA A 171 -0.84 0.08 -16.60
N SER A 172 -0.29 0.88 -17.52
CA SER A 172 1.02 0.70 -18.10
C SER A 172 2.14 0.83 -17.05
N GLN A 173 2.06 1.81 -16.13
CA GLN A 173 3.01 1.92 -15.01
C GLN A 173 2.97 0.68 -14.11
N ALA A 174 1.77 0.20 -13.75
CA ALA A 174 1.64 -1.05 -12.99
C ALA A 174 2.25 -2.25 -13.74
N HIS A 175 2.05 -2.31 -15.06
CA HIS A 175 2.61 -3.38 -15.90
C HIS A 175 4.15 -3.31 -15.98
N LEU A 176 4.75 -2.11 -16.02
CA LEU A 176 6.21 -1.96 -15.98
C LEU A 176 6.79 -2.54 -14.69
N HIS A 177 6.18 -2.30 -13.53
CA HIS A 177 6.59 -2.95 -12.30
C HIS A 177 6.56 -4.48 -12.40
N LEU A 178 5.51 -5.06 -13.00
CA LEU A 178 5.45 -6.52 -13.20
C LEU A 178 6.58 -7.03 -14.10
N LYS A 179 6.98 -6.29 -15.13
CA LYS A 179 8.16 -6.67 -15.95
C LYS A 179 9.45 -6.69 -15.11
N HIS A 180 9.64 -5.72 -14.22
CA HIS A 180 10.78 -5.71 -13.30
C HIS A 180 10.76 -6.89 -12.32
N VAL A 181 9.58 -7.33 -11.87
CA VAL A 181 9.44 -8.54 -11.04
C VAL A 181 9.94 -9.77 -11.78
N VAL A 182 9.54 -9.95 -13.04
CA VAL A 182 9.99 -11.08 -13.88
C VAL A 182 11.53 -11.07 -13.99
N PHE A 183 12.13 -9.90 -14.20
CA PHE A 183 13.59 -9.77 -14.24
C PHE A 183 14.25 -10.11 -12.90
N CYS A 184 13.70 -9.66 -11.76
CA CYS A 184 14.25 -9.97 -10.44
C CYS A 184 14.20 -11.47 -10.15
N ILE A 185 13.09 -12.12 -10.49
CA ILE A 185 12.90 -13.55 -10.29
C ILE A 185 13.82 -14.35 -11.21
N GLN A 186 13.91 -14.00 -12.50
CA GLN A 186 14.76 -14.69 -13.47
C GLN A 186 16.25 -14.47 -13.22
N GLY A 187 16.66 -13.26 -12.80
CA GLY A 187 18.03 -12.94 -12.44
C GLY A 187 18.53 -13.72 -11.22
N GLY A 188 17.65 -14.03 -10.26
CA GLY A 188 17.97 -14.86 -9.09
C GLY A 188 18.16 -16.36 -9.41
N PHE A 189 17.64 -16.87 -10.53
CA PHE A 189 17.84 -18.27 -10.94
C PHE A 189 19.18 -18.54 -11.63
N ASN A 190 19.93 -17.50 -12.03
CA ASN A 190 21.21 -17.62 -12.75
C ASN A 190 22.47 -17.44 -11.90
N GLN A 191 22.37 -17.35 -10.57
CA GLN A 191 23.53 -17.37 -9.69
C GLN A 191 23.74 -18.78 -9.09
N PRO A 192 24.94 -19.36 -9.16
CA PRO A 192 25.21 -20.66 -8.55
C PRO A 192 25.03 -20.53 -7.03
N ARG A 193 24.15 -21.36 -6.47
CA ARG A 193 24.03 -21.52 -5.02
C ARG A 193 25.35 -22.09 -4.51
N ILE A 194 26.15 -21.25 -3.87
CA ILE A 194 27.32 -21.71 -3.12
C ILE A 194 26.76 -22.43 -1.88
N VAL A 195 26.96 -23.75 -1.85
CA VAL A 195 26.65 -24.63 -0.71
C VAL A 195 27.75 -24.50 0.33
#